data_AF-A0A1I7II08-F1
#
_entry.id   AF-A0A1I7II08-F1
#
_cell.length_a   1.000
_cell.length_b   1.000
_cell.length_c   1.000
_cell.angle_alpha   90.00
_cell.angle_beta   90.00
_cell.angle_gamma   90.00
#
_symmetry.space_group_name_H-M   'P 1'
#
loop_
_entity.id
_entity.type
_entity.pdbx_description
1 polymer ?
#
loop_
_entity_poly.entity_id
_entity_poly.type
_entity_poly.pdbx_seq_one_letter_code
_entity_poly.pdbx_strand_id
1 'polypeptide(L)' 'MMTSNTERKREQMQFVSMDDLVPQDHMLRLIDKAIDWSFIYDLVEDKYSSD' A
#
# COMPACT_ATOMS: atom_id res chain seq x y z
N MET A 1 -1.85 -37.89 6.13
CA MET A 1 -2.06 -36.67 6.95
C MET A 1 -1.31 -35.52 6.30
N MET A 2 -1.94 -34.72 5.42
CA MET A 2 -1.45 -33.41 4.95
C MET A 2 -2.56 -32.63 4.20
N THR A 3 -3.80 -32.59 4.72
CA THR A 3 -4.89 -31.83 4.07
C THR A 3 -5.84 -31.13 5.03
N SER A 4 -5.97 -31.58 6.28
CA SER A 4 -6.90 -30.98 7.25
C SER A 4 -6.49 -29.60 7.77
N ASN A 5 -5.22 -29.21 7.66
CA ASN A 5 -4.70 -27.95 8.22
C ASN A 5 -4.59 -26.80 7.20
N THR A 6 -4.70 -27.11 5.90
CA THR A 6 -4.60 -26.12 4.82
C THR A 6 -5.89 -25.31 4.68
N GLU A 7 -7.04 -25.95 4.93
CA GLU A 7 -8.35 -25.28 4.87
C GLU A 7 -8.53 -24.28 6.02
N ARG A 8 -8.06 -24.63 7.23
CA ARG A 8 -8.11 -23.76 8.42
C ARG A 8 -7.35 -22.43 8.28
N LYS A 9 -6.39 -22.35 7.35
CA LYS A 9 -5.64 -21.11 7.06
C LYS A 9 -6.38 -20.18 6.09
N ARG A 10 -7.31 -20.71 5.30
CA ARG A 10 -8.05 -19.92 4.28
C ARG A 10 -9.21 -19.12 4.88
N GLU A 11 -9.74 -19.54 6.02
CA GLU A 11 -10.87 -18.88 6.69
C GLU A 11 -10.44 -17.79 7.71
N GLN A 12 -9.15 -17.44 7.76
CA GLN A 12 -8.67 -16.41 8.67
C GLN A 12 -8.90 -15.01 8.09
N MET A 13 -9.62 -14.18 8.84
CA MET A 13 -9.71 -12.75 8.58
C MET A 13 -8.40 -12.08 9.00
N GLN A 14 -7.73 -11.42 8.07
CA GLN A 14 -6.50 -10.69 8.33
C GLN A 14 -6.76 -9.19 8.24
N PHE A 15 -6.41 -8.46 9.30
CA PHE A 15 -6.42 -7.00 9.31
C PHE A 15 -5.02 -6.54 8.93
N VAL A 16 -4.87 -6.06 7.69
CA VAL A 16 -3.64 -5.43 7.20
C VAL A 16 -3.96 -4.05 6.67
N SER A 17 -3.08 -3.10 6.91
CA SER A 17 -3.06 -1.83 6.20
C SER A 17 -2.25 -1.97 4.90
N MET A 18 -2.43 -1.04 3.97
CA MET A 18 -1.60 -0.99 2.75
C MET A 18 -0.12 -0.82 3.11
N ASP A 19 0.16 -0.17 4.24
CA ASP A 19 1.52 -0.01 4.75
C ASP A 19 2.15 -1.34 5.20
N ASP A 20 1.37 -2.24 5.79
CA ASP A 20 1.88 -3.54 6.25
C ASP A 20 2.30 -4.44 5.07
N LEU A 21 1.79 -4.17 3.88
CA LEU A 21 2.08 -4.94 2.67
C LEU A 21 3.30 -4.43 1.89
N VAL A 22 3.79 -3.22 2.18
CA VAL A 22 4.93 -2.63 1.48
C VAL A 22 6.19 -2.72 2.36
N PRO A 23 7.26 -3.41 1.92
CA PRO A 23 8.50 -3.54 2.69
C PRO A 23 9.04 -2.20 3.18
N GLN A 24 9.62 -2.18 4.39
CA GLN A 24 10.09 -0.93 5.01
C GLN A 24 11.29 -0.31 4.30
N ASP A 25 12.13 -1.16 3.70
CA ASP A 25 13.29 -0.80 2.88
C ASP A 25 12.93 -0.55 1.41
N HIS A 26 11.63 -0.57 1.07
CA HIS A 26 11.19 -0.32 -0.29
C HIS A 26 11.54 1.10 -0.74
N MET A 27 12.16 1.21 -1.91
CA MET A 27 12.66 2.47 -2.46
C MET A 27 11.63 3.61 -2.46
N LEU A 28 10.37 3.31 -2.79
CA LEU A 28 9.31 4.33 -2.78
C LEU A 28 9.09 4.97 -1.40
N ARG A 29 9.26 4.23 -0.30
CA ARG A 29 9.17 4.79 1.06
C ARG A 29 10.35 5.70 1.38
N LEU A 30 11.53 5.40 0.83
CA LEU A 30 12.71 6.24 0.99
C LEU A 30 12.54 7.55 0.22
N ILE A 31 12.02 7.48 -0.99
CA ILE A 31 11.72 8.65 -1.82
C ILE A 31 10.64 9.50 -1.16
N ASP A 32 9.56 8.87 -0.67
CA ASP A 32 8.45 9.56 0.01
C ASP A 32 8.89 10.35 1.24
N LYS A 33 9.85 9.82 2.01
CA LYS A 33 10.45 10.53 3.15
C LYS A 33 11.42 11.63 2.76
N ALA A 34 11.99 11.58 1.56
CA ALA A 34 13.02 12.49 1.10
C ALA A 34 12.47 13.71 0.36
N ILE A 35 11.22 13.64 -0.11
CA ILE A 35 10.61 14.65 -0.96
C ILE A 35 9.35 15.18 -0.28
N ASP A 36 9.23 16.50 -0.16
CA ASP A 36 7.96 17.15 0.14
C ASP A 36 7.10 17.16 -1.14
N TRP A 37 6.02 16.39 -1.15
CA TRP A 37 5.11 16.28 -2.29
C TRP A 37 4.05 17.38 -2.36
N SER A 38 4.06 18.36 -1.46
CA SER A 38 3.05 19.44 -1.44
C SER A 38 2.89 20.16 -2.79
N PHE A 39 3.98 20.28 -3.55
CA PHE A 39 3.99 20.94 -4.87
C PHE A 39 3.26 20.16 -5.98
N ILE A 40 3.03 18.86 -5.82
CA ILE A 40 2.59 18.03 -6.96
C ILE A 40 1.16 18.34 -7.38
N TYR A 41 0.30 18.72 -6.43
CA TYR A 41 -1.09 19.05 -6.71
C TYR A 41 -1.21 20.27 -7.62
N ASP A 42 -0.44 21.32 -7.36
CA ASP A 42 -0.39 22.53 -8.21
C ASP A 42 0.00 22.20 -9.66
N LEU A 43 0.73 21.11 -9.89
CA LEU A 43 1.18 20.70 -11.22
C LEU A 43 0.18 19.86 -12.01
N VAL A 44 -0.70 19.13 -11.32
CA VAL A 44 -1.55 18.10 -11.95
C VAL A 44 -3.04 18.29 -11.70
N GLU A 45 -3.43 19.33 -10.95
CA GLU A 45 -4.83 19.65 -10.66
C GLU A 45 -5.70 19.68 -11.92
N ASP A 46 -5.19 20.29 -13.00
CA ASP A 46 -5.90 20.41 -14.29
C ASP A 46 -6.14 19.08 -15.00
N LYS A 47 -5.49 17.99 -14.55
CA LYS A 47 -5.64 16.64 -15.10
C LYS A 47 -6.76 15.84 -14.43
N TYR A 48 -7.22 16.27 -13.26
CA TYR A 48 -8.35 15.64 -12.62
C TYR A 48 -9.64 16.02 -13.33
N SER A 49 -10.57 15.06 -13.44
CA SER A 49 -11.93 15.40 -13.82
C SER A 49 -12.49 16.33 -12.75
N SER A 50 -13.14 17.40 -13.17
CA SER A 50 -14.09 18.08 -12.29
C SER A 50 -15.18 17.06 -11.93
N ASP A 51 -15.42 16.87 -10.63
CA ASP A 51 -16.45 16.00 -10.06
C ASP A 51 -17.83 16.21 -10.69
#